data_AF-A0A8J3E761-F1
#
_entry.id   AF-A0A8J3E761-F1
#
_cell.length_a   1.000
_cell.length_b   1.000
_cell.length_c   1.000
_cell.angle_alpha   90.00
_cell.angle_beta   90.00
_cell.angle_gamma   90.00
#
_symmetry.space_group_name_H-M   'P 1'
#
loop_
_entity.id
_entity.type
_entity.pdbx_description
1 polymer ?
#
loop_
_entity_poly.entity_id
_entity_poly.type
_entity_poly.pdbx_seq_one_letter_code
_entity_poly.pdbx_strand_id
1 'polypeptide(L)'
;MRKLLRALGTWQGPEKVAEAITARGFLVPRFYRDEMIAYCRACGVDDSSDLETYWNEASREVVSCGGQANPRQRRFIGEIPYRSAYLDQLAEAKKSLPPSDFLEIQPCLLRWLEEDQSQGAKLGKALLERAESFKDQERARHPTLPSGWTGKKRDVPPIFRHFAEQCGFIEKKLPQRGFIGGGKAFCKETASGLVFHCWVDTGGLPDVAPRVPLEFFVSHVEDRFPPLGAGPDTICVGAECYARFRSPENAIYGIYALINIFDAFYSTFE
;
A
#
# COMPACT_ATOMS: atom_id res chain seq x y z
N MET A 1 17.35 1.50 -19.67
CA MET A 1 16.61 1.83 -18.44
C MET A 1 15.97 3.19 -18.50
N ARG A 2 14.64 3.19 -18.45
CA ARG A 2 13.79 4.39 -18.34
C ARG A 2 14.13 5.22 -17.10
N LYS A 3 13.90 6.54 -17.16
CA LYS A 3 14.27 7.46 -16.06
C LYS A 3 13.46 7.16 -14.81
N LEU A 4 12.17 6.85 -14.95
CA LEU A 4 11.34 6.41 -13.82
C LEU A 4 11.94 5.17 -13.15
N LEU A 5 12.21 4.12 -13.92
CA LEU A 5 12.71 2.85 -13.39
C LEU A 5 14.09 2.99 -12.74
N ARG A 6 14.97 3.82 -13.32
CA ARG A 6 16.27 4.14 -12.72
C ARG A 6 16.11 4.79 -11.34
N ALA A 7 15.23 5.78 -11.24
CA ALA A 7 14.99 6.48 -9.98
C ALA A 7 14.25 5.62 -8.95
N LEU A 8 13.30 4.78 -9.38
CA LEU A 8 12.65 3.81 -8.49
C LEU A 8 13.64 2.76 -7.97
N GLY A 9 14.65 2.40 -8.76
CA GLY A 9 15.71 1.48 -8.37
C GLY A 9 16.63 1.99 -7.24
N THR A 10 16.56 3.27 -6.85
CA THR A 10 17.29 3.80 -5.69
C THR A 10 16.49 3.69 -4.39
N TRP A 11 15.29 3.10 -4.42
CA TRP A 11 14.47 2.95 -3.24
C TRP A 11 15.18 2.14 -2.15
N GLN A 12 15.29 2.71 -0.95
CA GLN A 12 15.95 2.05 0.18
C GLN A 12 15.19 0.77 0.62
N GLY A 13 13.90 0.70 0.32
CA GLY A 13 13.08 -0.49 0.48
C GLY A 13 12.02 -0.37 1.58
N PRO A 14 11.17 -1.41 1.70
CA PRO A 14 9.98 -1.41 2.56
C PRO A 14 10.30 -1.30 4.05
N GLU A 15 11.44 -1.83 4.50
CA GLU A 15 11.89 -1.72 5.90
C GLU A 15 12.10 -0.25 6.32
N LYS A 16 12.76 0.54 5.46
CA LYS A 16 12.94 1.98 5.71
C LYS A 16 11.62 2.73 5.69
N VAL A 17 10.67 2.30 4.88
CA VAL A 17 9.33 2.87 4.93
C VAL A 17 8.64 2.50 6.24
N ALA A 18 8.71 1.24 6.70
CA ALA A 18 8.14 0.82 7.97
C ALA A 18 8.75 1.55 9.18
N GLU A 19 10.06 1.79 9.18
CA GLU A 19 10.75 2.64 10.17
C GLU A 19 10.16 4.06 10.15
N ALA A 20 10.04 4.65 8.96
CA ALA A 20 9.53 6.02 8.78
C ALA A 20 8.03 6.16 9.10
N ILE A 21 7.24 5.11 8.90
CA ILE A 21 5.82 5.02 9.31
C ILE A 21 5.73 4.96 10.84
N THR A 22 6.54 4.10 11.46
CA THR A 22 6.56 3.93 12.93
C THR A 22 7.00 5.21 13.62
N ALA A 23 8.02 5.89 13.09
CA ALA A 23 8.50 7.17 13.61
C ALA A 23 7.42 8.27 13.58
N ARG A 24 6.46 8.18 12.65
CA ARG A 24 5.30 9.07 12.56
C ARG A 24 4.13 8.64 13.46
N GLY A 25 4.24 7.52 14.19
CA GLY A 25 3.25 7.06 15.17
C GLY A 25 2.23 6.04 14.67
N PHE A 26 2.37 5.55 13.44
CA PHE A 26 1.46 4.58 12.83
C PHE A 26 1.97 3.14 13.04
N LEU A 27 1.14 2.26 13.61
CA LEU A 27 1.50 0.91 14.08
C LEU A 27 0.60 -0.19 13.49
N VAL A 28 -0.59 0.12 12.95
CA VAL A 28 -1.50 -0.86 12.32
C VAL A 28 -0.80 -1.78 11.31
N PRO A 29 0.11 -1.31 10.43
CA PRO A 29 0.77 -2.19 9.48
C PRO A 29 1.62 -3.26 10.16
N ARG A 30 2.25 -2.93 11.29
CA ARG A 30 3.01 -3.90 12.09
C ARG A 30 2.09 -4.89 12.78
N PHE A 31 1.04 -4.41 13.45
CA PHE A 31 0.04 -5.27 14.08
C PHE A 31 -0.51 -6.31 13.09
N TYR A 32 -0.88 -5.86 11.88
CA TYR A 32 -1.44 -6.74 10.85
C TYR A 32 -0.45 -7.85 10.43
N ARG A 33 0.82 -7.49 10.21
CA ARG A 33 1.88 -8.46 9.88
C ARG A 33 2.15 -9.44 11.02
N ASP A 34 2.22 -8.96 12.26
CA ASP A 34 2.45 -9.79 13.44
C ASP A 34 1.37 -10.86 13.60
N GLU A 35 0.10 -10.52 13.34
CA GLU A 35 -1.01 -11.49 13.33
C GLU A 35 -0.89 -12.52 12.20
N MET A 36 -0.47 -12.08 11.01
CA MET A 36 -0.19 -12.98 9.89
C MET A 36 0.91 -13.99 10.20
N ILE A 37 2.00 -13.51 10.78
CA ILE A 37 3.12 -14.34 11.22
C ILE A 37 2.69 -15.31 12.32
N ALA A 38 1.94 -14.84 13.32
CA ALA A 38 1.48 -15.67 14.44
C ALA A 38 0.59 -16.83 13.98
N TYR A 39 -0.34 -16.57 13.06
CA TYR A 39 -1.16 -17.62 12.45
C TYR A 39 -0.30 -18.64 11.69
N CYS A 40 0.63 -18.17 10.85
CA CYS A 40 1.46 -19.06 10.05
C CYS A 40 2.32 -19.98 10.95
N ARG A 41 2.81 -19.46 12.09
CA ARG A 41 3.48 -20.24 13.13
C ARG A 41 2.55 -21.28 13.76
N ALA A 42 1.34 -20.88 14.14
CA ALA A 42 0.38 -21.76 14.79
C ALA A 42 -0.06 -22.94 13.91
N CYS A 43 -0.12 -22.75 12.59
CA CYS A 43 -0.44 -23.81 11.63
C CYS A 43 0.75 -24.73 11.28
N GLY A 44 1.84 -24.68 12.07
CA GLY A 44 2.99 -25.58 11.91
C GLY A 44 3.79 -25.33 10.63
N VAL A 45 3.72 -24.12 10.07
CA VAL A 45 4.56 -23.76 8.93
C VAL A 45 5.90 -23.25 9.45
N ASP A 46 6.88 -24.16 9.50
CA ASP A 46 8.25 -23.90 9.97
C ASP A 46 8.91 -22.71 9.27
N ASP A 47 8.46 -22.36 8.06
CA ASP A 47 8.99 -21.28 7.24
C ASP A 47 8.33 -19.90 7.49
N SER A 48 7.57 -19.76 8.58
CA SER A 48 7.01 -18.47 9.01
C SER A 48 8.07 -17.39 9.27
N SER A 49 9.34 -17.78 9.40
CA SER A 49 10.48 -16.89 9.57
C SER A 49 10.75 -16.00 8.36
N ASP A 50 10.24 -16.33 7.17
CA ASP A 50 10.59 -15.60 5.95
C ASP A 50 9.43 -14.85 5.27
N LEU A 51 8.36 -14.59 6.04
CA LEU A 51 7.25 -13.73 5.61
C LEU A 51 7.68 -12.28 5.37
N GLU A 52 8.53 -11.74 6.23
CA GLU A 52 9.04 -10.37 6.08
C GLU A 52 9.92 -10.27 4.83
N THR A 53 10.82 -11.23 4.59
CA THR A 53 11.61 -11.28 3.34
C THR A 53 10.69 -11.40 2.13
N TYR A 54 9.67 -12.26 2.20
CA TYR A 54 8.69 -12.39 1.12
C TYR A 54 8.01 -11.06 0.77
N TRP A 55 7.45 -10.37 1.76
CA TRP A 55 6.82 -9.07 1.54
C TRP A 55 7.83 -8.03 1.06
N ASN A 56 9.04 -8.04 1.62
CA ASN A 56 10.09 -7.10 1.24
C ASN A 56 10.51 -7.28 -0.22
N GLU A 57 10.77 -8.51 -0.63
CA GLU A 57 11.16 -8.87 -1.99
C GLU A 57 10.03 -8.59 -2.99
N ALA A 58 8.79 -8.92 -2.63
CA ALA A 58 7.63 -8.64 -3.47
C ALA A 58 7.44 -7.14 -3.69
N SER A 59 7.50 -6.33 -2.63
CA SER A 59 7.44 -4.87 -2.71
C SER A 59 8.59 -4.29 -3.53
N ARG A 60 9.83 -4.73 -3.28
CA ARG A 60 11.01 -4.29 -4.05
C ARG A 60 10.84 -4.57 -5.54
N GLU A 61 10.32 -5.73 -5.91
CA GLU A 61 10.08 -6.11 -7.30
C GLU A 61 8.99 -5.25 -7.96
N VAL A 62 7.87 -5.01 -7.27
CA VAL A 62 6.80 -4.12 -7.78
C VAL A 62 7.31 -2.70 -7.97
N VAL A 63 7.96 -2.12 -6.96
CA VAL A 63 8.42 -0.72 -7.02
C VAL A 63 9.51 -0.55 -8.06
N SER A 64 10.54 -1.41 -8.05
CA SER A 64 11.65 -1.30 -9.00
C SER A 64 11.22 -1.52 -10.45
N CYS A 65 10.17 -2.32 -10.68
CA CYS A 65 9.58 -2.52 -12.01
C CYS A 65 8.47 -1.51 -12.35
N GLY A 66 8.27 -0.46 -11.55
CA GLY A 66 7.25 0.56 -11.79
C GLY A 66 5.82 0.00 -11.88
N GLY A 67 5.51 -1.03 -11.09
CA GLY A 67 4.20 -1.67 -11.06
C GLY A 67 3.95 -2.69 -12.19
N GLN A 68 4.94 -2.93 -13.06
CA GLN A 68 4.81 -3.86 -14.20
C GLN A 68 5.18 -5.31 -13.85
N ALA A 69 5.46 -5.58 -12.58
CA ALA A 69 5.68 -6.92 -12.05
C ALA A 69 4.48 -7.35 -11.20
N ASN A 70 4.05 -8.60 -11.35
CA ASN A 70 3.17 -9.30 -10.42
C ASN A 70 3.98 -10.42 -9.76
N PRO A 71 4.56 -10.18 -8.57
CA PRO A 71 5.44 -11.13 -7.92
C PRO A 71 4.71 -12.43 -7.53
N ARG A 72 3.41 -12.35 -7.20
CA ARG A 72 2.59 -13.51 -6.86
C ARG A 72 2.42 -14.47 -8.04
N GLN A 73 2.28 -13.94 -9.25
CA GLN A 73 2.15 -14.75 -10.46
C GLN A 73 3.47 -14.97 -11.21
N ARG A 74 4.58 -14.41 -10.72
CA ARG A 74 5.86 -14.28 -11.47
C ARG A 74 5.65 -13.75 -12.91
N ARG A 75 4.76 -12.77 -13.08
CA ARG A 75 4.44 -12.17 -14.39
C ARG A 75 5.07 -10.77 -14.51
N PHE A 76 5.69 -10.49 -15.66
CA PHE A 76 6.36 -9.22 -15.95
C PHE A 76 5.91 -8.69 -17.31
N ILE A 77 5.48 -7.43 -17.39
CA ILE A 77 4.87 -6.83 -18.59
C ILE A 77 5.83 -5.83 -19.30
N GLY A 78 7.04 -5.62 -18.77
CA GLY A 78 7.97 -4.63 -19.31
C GLY A 78 9.43 -4.87 -18.94
N GLU A 79 10.20 -3.78 -18.87
CA GLU A 79 11.59 -3.81 -18.38
C GLU A 79 11.61 -4.29 -16.91
N ILE A 80 12.59 -5.12 -16.56
CA ILE A 80 12.71 -5.77 -15.24
C ILE A 80 14.03 -5.33 -14.60
N PRO A 81 14.09 -4.15 -13.96
CA PRO A 81 15.32 -3.67 -13.31
C PRO A 81 15.71 -4.51 -12.09
N TYR A 82 14.73 -5.18 -11.47
CA TYR A 82 14.91 -6.05 -10.32
C TYR A 82 14.04 -7.29 -10.45
N ARG A 83 14.61 -8.45 -10.16
CA ARG A 83 13.90 -9.74 -10.09
C ARG A 83 14.43 -10.51 -8.90
N SER A 84 13.54 -10.85 -7.98
CA SER A 84 13.94 -11.56 -6.77
C SER A 84 14.23 -13.02 -7.03
N ALA A 85 15.47 -13.46 -6.76
CA ALA A 85 15.84 -14.87 -6.80
C ALA A 85 15.11 -15.68 -5.72
N TYR A 86 14.83 -15.07 -4.57
CA TYR A 86 14.05 -15.68 -3.50
C TYR A 86 12.62 -16.01 -3.97
N LEU A 87 11.94 -15.06 -4.62
CA LEU A 87 10.60 -15.31 -5.14
C LEU A 87 10.58 -16.32 -6.30
N ASP A 88 11.66 -16.41 -7.08
CA ASP A 88 11.80 -17.46 -8.09
C ASP A 88 11.92 -18.85 -7.45
N GLN A 89 12.67 -18.99 -6.35
CA GLN A 89 12.77 -20.24 -5.60
C GLN A 89 11.41 -20.65 -4.99
N LEU A 90 10.69 -19.71 -4.38
CA LEU A 90 9.34 -19.97 -3.86
C LEU A 90 8.36 -20.39 -4.96
N ALA A 91 8.40 -19.72 -6.11
CA ALA A 91 7.53 -20.06 -7.23
C ALA A 91 7.85 -21.45 -7.82
N GLU A 92 9.13 -21.84 -7.84
CA GLU A 92 9.52 -23.20 -8.23
C GLU A 92 9.00 -24.22 -7.21
N ALA A 93 9.18 -23.96 -5.92
CA ALA A 93 8.68 -24.81 -4.85
C ALA A 93 7.14 -24.98 -4.90
N LYS A 94 6.40 -23.90 -5.22
CA LYS A 94 4.93 -23.94 -5.35
C LYS A 94 4.47 -24.97 -6.38
N LYS A 95 5.21 -25.23 -7.46
CA LYS A 95 4.81 -26.20 -8.50
C LYS A 95 4.61 -27.61 -7.97
N SER A 96 5.22 -27.94 -6.84
CA SER A 96 5.06 -29.23 -6.15
C SER A 96 3.80 -29.31 -5.28
N LEU A 97 3.15 -28.18 -5.00
CA LEU A 97 1.92 -28.11 -4.21
C LEU A 97 0.69 -28.36 -5.09
N PRO A 98 -0.44 -28.78 -4.48
CA PRO A 98 -1.71 -28.90 -5.20
C PRO A 98 -2.11 -27.58 -5.89
N PRO A 99 -2.80 -27.63 -7.04
CA PRO A 99 -3.36 -26.45 -7.66
C PRO A 99 -4.29 -25.70 -6.70
N SER A 100 -4.20 -24.38 -6.72
CA SER A 100 -5.04 -23.48 -5.92
C SER A 100 -5.57 -22.36 -6.80
N ASP A 101 -6.80 -21.93 -6.51
CA ASP A 101 -7.42 -20.76 -7.15
C ASP A 101 -6.74 -19.45 -6.74
N PHE A 102 -5.93 -19.48 -5.68
CA PHE A 102 -5.19 -18.32 -5.19
C PHE A 102 -3.81 -18.20 -5.85
N LEU A 103 -3.47 -16.97 -6.17
CA LEU A 103 -2.23 -16.61 -6.86
C LEU A 103 -1.01 -16.57 -5.93
N GLU A 104 -1.20 -16.67 -4.62
CA GLU A 104 -0.15 -16.50 -3.63
C GLU A 104 0.94 -17.59 -3.75
N ILE A 105 2.20 -17.20 -3.81
CA ILE A 105 3.34 -18.14 -3.94
C ILE A 105 3.92 -18.53 -2.60
N GLN A 106 3.70 -17.73 -1.56
CA GLN A 106 4.15 -18.08 -0.23
C GLN A 106 3.22 -19.13 0.39
N PRO A 107 3.67 -20.36 0.69
CA PRO A 107 2.78 -21.46 1.05
C PRO A 107 1.94 -21.21 2.31
N CYS A 108 2.47 -20.48 3.30
CA CYS A 108 1.73 -20.17 4.51
C CYS A 108 0.62 -19.14 4.27
N LEU A 109 0.87 -18.15 3.41
CA LEU A 109 -0.13 -17.15 3.01
C LEU A 109 -1.19 -17.76 2.09
N LEU A 110 -0.79 -18.70 1.23
CA LEU A 110 -1.72 -19.46 0.40
C LEU A 110 -2.75 -20.19 1.27
N ARG A 111 -2.27 -20.94 2.27
CA ARG A 111 -3.13 -21.63 3.25
C ARG A 111 -4.01 -20.67 4.04
N TRP A 112 -3.46 -19.55 4.50
CA TRP A 112 -4.25 -18.49 5.13
C TRP A 112 -5.45 -18.10 4.26
N LEU A 113 -5.22 -17.81 2.97
CA LEU A 113 -6.26 -17.33 2.06
C LEU A 113 -7.33 -18.41 1.81
N GLU A 114 -6.91 -19.66 1.64
CA GLU A 114 -7.80 -20.82 1.49
C GLU A 114 -8.67 -21.02 2.72
N GLU A 115 -8.07 -20.96 3.92
CA GLU A 115 -8.82 -21.10 5.17
C GLU A 115 -9.79 -19.93 5.38
N ASP A 116 -9.35 -18.69 5.17
CA ASP A 116 -10.24 -17.52 5.29
C ASP A 116 -11.44 -17.64 4.35
N GLN A 117 -11.21 -18.06 3.09
CA GLN A 117 -12.30 -18.31 2.14
C GLN A 117 -13.22 -19.44 2.61
N SER A 118 -12.66 -20.57 3.05
CA SER A 118 -13.44 -21.74 3.52
C SER A 118 -14.32 -21.41 4.73
N GLN A 119 -13.87 -20.48 5.58
CA GLN A 119 -14.60 -20.03 6.76
C GLN A 119 -15.55 -18.85 6.45
N GLY A 120 -15.68 -18.44 5.19
CA GLY A 120 -16.56 -17.35 4.77
C GLY A 120 -16.03 -15.96 5.14
N ALA A 121 -14.73 -15.73 4.98
CA ALA A 121 -14.01 -14.50 5.27
C ALA A 121 -14.07 -14.05 6.74
N LYS A 122 -14.28 -14.99 7.68
CA LYS A 122 -14.38 -14.70 9.13
C LYS A 122 -13.06 -14.22 9.71
N LEU A 123 -11.94 -14.83 9.31
CA LEU A 123 -10.61 -14.47 9.80
C LEU A 123 -10.27 -13.05 9.33
N GLY A 124 -10.51 -12.76 8.04
CA GLY A 124 -10.38 -11.43 7.46
C GLY A 124 -11.26 -10.39 8.17
N LYS A 125 -12.52 -10.72 8.47
CA LYS A 125 -13.41 -9.82 9.23
C LYS A 125 -12.91 -9.54 10.64
N ALA A 126 -12.46 -10.56 11.37
CA ALA A 126 -11.94 -10.42 12.73
C ALA A 126 -10.67 -9.55 12.77
N LEU A 127 -9.76 -9.73 11.80
CA LEU A 127 -8.59 -8.86 11.67
C LEU A 127 -8.96 -7.41 11.42
N LEU A 128 -9.95 -7.16 10.55
CA LEU A 128 -10.42 -5.80 10.30
C LEU A 128 -11.02 -5.16 11.55
N GLU A 129 -11.77 -5.92 12.35
CA GLU A 129 -12.32 -5.43 13.61
C GLU A 129 -11.24 -5.03 14.60
N ARG A 130 -10.19 -5.84 14.69
CA ARG A 130 -9.03 -5.51 15.53
C ARG A 130 -8.27 -4.31 14.97
N ALA A 131 -8.08 -4.22 13.65
CA ALA A 131 -7.44 -3.06 13.03
C ALA A 131 -8.20 -1.75 13.29
N GLU A 132 -9.54 -1.76 13.30
CA GLU A 132 -10.34 -0.61 13.73
C GLU A 132 -10.04 -0.21 15.19
N SER A 133 -9.97 -1.18 16.10
CA SER A 133 -9.62 -0.90 17.50
C SER A 133 -8.21 -0.31 17.66
N PHE A 134 -7.23 -0.79 16.88
CA PHE A 134 -5.88 -0.21 16.86
C PHE A 134 -5.89 1.21 16.30
N LYS A 135 -6.65 1.49 15.25
CA LYS A 135 -6.82 2.86 14.73
C LYS A 135 -7.39 3.80 15.77
N ASP A 136 -8.35 3.36 16.58
CA ASP A 136 -8.89 4.18 17.67
C ASP A 136 -7.82 4.52 18.73
N GLN A 137 -6.98 3.55 19.08
CA GLN A 137 -5.87 3.76 20.03
C GLN A 137 -4.80 4.70 19.48
N GLU A 138 -4.45 4.58 18.20
CA GLU A 138 -3.49 5.47 17.55
C GLU A 138 -4.06 6.87 17.38
N ARG A 139 -5.32 6.99 16.95
CA ARG A 139 -6.04 8.26 16.80
C ARG A 139 -6.03 9.07 18.10
N ALA A 140 -6.19 8.41 19.25
CA ALA A 140 -6.11 9.07 20.55
C ALA A 140 -4.73 9.73 20.82
N ARG A 141 -3.67 9.28 20.15
CA ARG A 141 -2.30 9.85 20.23
C ARG A 141 -2.06 10.99 19.25
N HIS A 142 -2.99 11.26 18.32
CA HIS A 142 -2.89 12.33 17.32
C HIS A 142 -3.97 13.41 17.56
N PRO A 143 -3.75 14.35 18.49
CA PRO A 143 -4.76 15.30 18.90
C PRO A 143 -4.80 16.53 17.99
N THR A 144 -5.35 16.42 16.77
CA THR A 144 -5.93 17.54 15.96
C THR A 144 -6.40 17.03 14.59
N LEU A 145 -7.33 16.08 14.56
CA LEU A 145 -8.00 15.76 13.29
C LEU A 145 -9.11 16.78 13.02
N PRO A 146 -9.20 17.34 11.82
CA PRO A 146 -10.30 18.22 11.46
C PRO A 146 -11.62 17.46 11.58
N SER A 147 -12.60 18.08 12.23
CA SER A 147 -13.99 17.62 12.17
C SER A 147 -14.59 17.97 10.80
N GLY A 148 -15.57 17.20 10.32
CA GLY A 148 -16.41 17.68 9.21
C GLY A 148 -16.80 16.66 8.15
N TRP A 149 -16.37 15.39 8.24
CA TRP A 149 -16.91 14.37 7.35
C TRP A 149 -18.31 13.96 7.81
N THR A 150 -19.33 14.29 7.03
CA THR A 150 -20.74 13.93 7.26
C THR A 150 -21.12 12.56 6.69
N GLY A 151 -20.14 11.72 6.35
CA GLY A 151 -20.31 10.50 5.55
C GLY A 151 -20.46 10.75 4.03
N LYS A 152 -20.44 12.00 3.56
CA LYS A 152 -20.59 12.34 2.14
C LYS A 152 -19.22 12.50 1.45
N LYS A 153 -19.06 11.93 0.25
CA LYS A 153 -17.80 12.02 -0.52
C LYS A 153 -17.32 13.46 -0.77
N ARG A 154 -18.24 14.43 -0.88
CA ARG A 154 -17.92 15.86 -1.08
C ARG A 154 -17.10 16.49 0.06
N ASP A 155 -17.11 15.85 1.23
CA ASP A 155 -16.39 16.34 2.41
C ASP A 155 -14.92 15.88 2.40
N VAL A 156 -14.56 14.90 1.56
CA VAL A 156 -13.20 14.34 1.49
C VAL A 156 -12.18 15.32 0.91
N PRO A 157 -12.42 16.02 -0.23
CA PRO A 157 -11.43 16.93 -0.81
C PRO A 157 -10.85 18.00 0.12
N PRO A 158 -11.63 18.74 0.94
CA PRO A 158 -11.05 19.73 1.86
C PRO A 158 -10.21 19.09 2.97
N ILE A 159 -10.62 17.92 3.48
CA ILE A 159 -9.87 17.17 4.51
C ILE A 159 -8.55 16.66 3.94
N PHE A 160 -8.61 16.08 2.75
CA PHE A 160 -7.44 15.62 2.01
C PHE A 160 -6.45 16.76 1.73
N ARG A 161 -6.94 17.90 1.23
CA ARG A 161 -6.11 19.09 0.98
C ARG A 161 -5.35 19.52 2.23
N HIS A 162 -6.05 19.64 3.36
CA HIS A 162 -5.45 20.06 4.62
C HIS A 162 -4.23 19.19 5.00
N PHE A 163 -4.38 17.87 4.94
CA PHE A 163 -3.30 16.94 5.29
C PHE A 163 -2.20 16.85 4.23
N ALA A 164 -2.55 16.92 2.95
CA ALA A 164 -1.56 16.91 1.87
C ALA A 164 -0.64 18.14 1.95
N GLU A 165 -1.21 19.33 2.21
CA GLU A 165 -0.45 20.57 2.40
C GLU A 165 0.45 20.50 3.64
N GLN A 166 -0.03 19.93 4.74
CA GLN A 166 0.79 19.70 5.95
C GLN A 166 2.00 18.80 5.69
N CYS A 167 1.88 17.83 4.79
CA CYS A 167 2.99 16.97 4.37
C CYS A 167 3.87 17.63 3.28
N GLY A 168 3.60 18.88 2.91
CA GLY A 168 4.37 19.63 1.90
C GLY A 168 4.07 19.26 0.45
N PHE A 169 2.94 18.59 0.18
CA PHE A 169 2.48 18.39 -1.19
C PHE A 169 1.82 19.67 -1.72
N ILE A 170 2.00 19.94 -3.00
CA ILE A 170 1.50 21.15 -3.67
C ILE A 170 0.48 20.77 -4.75
N GLU A 171 -0.67 21.46 -4.78
CA GLU A 171 -1.70 21.25 -5.81
C GLU A 171 -1.14 21.60 -7.20
N LYS A 172 -1.13 20.62 -8.12
CA LYS A 172 -0.74 20.80 -9.53
C LYS A 172 -1.83 20.24 -10.44
N LYS A 173 -1.99 20.85 -11.61
CA LYS A 173 -2.81 20.30 -12.69
C LYS A 173 -2.03 19.19 -13.38
N LEU A 174 -2.59 17.99 -13.42
CA LEU A 174 -1.97 16.87 -14.10
C LEU A 174 -2.20 16.95 -15.61
N PRO A 175 -1.15 16.76 -16.42
CA PRO A 175 -1.33 16.51 -17.84
C PRO A 175 -2.08 15.18 -18.01
N GLN A 176 -2.98 15.12 -18.98
CA GLN A 176 -3.63 13.86 -19.33
C GLN A 176 -2.57 12.85 -19.80
N ARG A 177 -2.33 11.78 -19.03
CA ARG A 177 -1.31 10.76 -19.32
C ARG A 177 -1.89 9.38 -19.06
N GLY A 178 -2.23 8.66 -20.13
CA GLY A 178 -2.72 7.28 -20.04
C GLY A 178 -3.99 7.16 -19.19
N PHE A 179 -3.95 6.32 -18.17
CA PHE A 179 -5.07 6.01 -17.26
C PHE A 179 -5.38 7.11 -16.24
N ILE A 180 -4.50 8.11 -16.08
CA ILE A 180 -4.78 9.27 -15.23
C ILE A 180 -5.71 10.20 -15.99
N GLY A 181 -7.00 10.20 -15.63
CA GLY A 181 -7.94 11.22 -16.05
C GLY A 181 -7.36 12.60 -15.74
N GLY A 182 -7.35 13.52 -16.72
CA GLY A 182 -6.86 14.87 -16.48
C GLY A 182 -7.56 15.49 -15.26
N GLY A 183 -6.81 16.18 -14.40
CA GLY A 183 -7.35 16.63 -13.11
C GLY A 183 -6.38 17.44 -12.27
N LYS A 184 -6.73 17.64 -11.00
CA LYS A 184 -5.85 18.24 -9.98
C LYS A 184 -5.36 17.13 -9.06
N ALA A 185 -4.07 17.13 -8.74
CA ALA A 185 -3.49 16.28 -7.72
C ALA A 185 -2.51 17.07 -6.87
N PHE A 186 -2.26 16.56 -5.67
CA PHE A 186 -1.23 17.09 -4.78
C PHE A 186 0.07 16.33 -5.07
N CYS A 187 1.12 17.08 -5.35
CA CYS A 187 2.37 16.55 -5.86
C CYS A 187 3.54 16.93 -4.95
N LYS A 188 4.46 16.01 -4.75
CA LYS A 188 5.77 16.25 -4.13
C LYS A 188 6.85 15.64 -5.01
N GLU A 189 7.94 16.37 -5.22
CA GLU A 189 8.99 16.00 -6.17
C GLU A 189 10.29 15.73 -5.45
N THR A 190 11.02 14.68 -5.86
CA THR A 190 12.34 14.35 -5.33
C THR A 190 13.44 15.02 -6.14
N ALA A 191 14.65 15.11 -5.57
CA ALA A 191 15.82 15.59 -6.32
C ALA A 191 16.15 14.72 -7.56
N SER A 192 15.75 13.44 -7.54
CA SER A 192 15.91 12.51 -8.66
C SER A 192 14.85 12.64 -9.75
N GLY A 193 13.92 13.60 -9.64
CA GLY A 193 12.84 13.83 -10.60
C GLY A 193 11.65 12.90 -10.47
N LEU A 194 11.55 12.10 -9.40
CA LEU A 194 10.32 11.36 -9.09
C LEU A 194 9.26 12.35 -8.63
N VAL A 195 8.03 12.15 -9.08
CA VAL A 195 6.86 12.93 -8.64
C VAL A 195 5.88 11.97 -7.99
N PHE A 196 5.61 12.23 -6.71
CA PHE A 196 4.65 11.53 -5.88
C PHE A 196 3.33 12.27 -5.94
N HIS A 197 2.30 11.59 -6.42
CA HIS A 197 0.98 12.17 -6.62
C HIS A 197 -0.02 11.52 -5.68
N CYS A 198 -0.79 12.35 -4.99
CA CYS A 198 -1.96 11.92 -4.25
C CYS A 198 -3.17 12.70 -4.76
N TRP A 199 -4.31 12.03 -4.92
CA TRP A 199 -5.55 12.67 -5.33
C TRP A 199 -6.77 11.96 -4.72
N VAL A 200 -7.94 12.54 -4.91
CA VAL A 200 -9.20 11.98 -4.43
C VAL A 200 -10.01 11.47 -5.62
N ASP A 201 -10.29 10.17 -5.67
CA ASP A 201 -11.21 9.59 -6.65
C ASP A 201 -12.63 9.47 -6.08
N THR A 202 -13.40 10.54 -6.24
CA THR A 202 -14.81 10.52 -5.83
C THR A 202 -15.72 9.69 -6.75
N GLY A 203 -15.23 9.21 -7.91
CA GLY A 203 -15.95 8.37 -8.86
C GLY A 203 -15.81 6.88 -8.53
N GLY A 204 -16.93 6.14 -8.48
CA GLY A 204 -16.94 4.71 -8.16
C GLY A 204 -18.18 4.28 -7.36
N LEU A 205 -18.58 3.02 -7.56
CA LEU A 205 -19.79 2.40 -7.00
C LEU A 205 -19.88 2.63 -5.48
N PRO A 206 -21.02 3.13 -4.95
CA PRO A 206 -21.20 3.39 -3.52
C PRO A 206 -21.16 2.14 -2.62
N ASP A 207 -21.21 0.94 -3.20
CA ASP A 207 -21.52 -0.29 -2.46
C ASP A 207 -20.33 -1.25 -2.21
N VAL A 208 -19.12 -0.94 -2.69
CA VAL A 208 -17.97 -1.85 -2.55
C VAL A 208 -17.10 -1.44 -1.36
N ALA A 209 -17.62 -1.68 -0.15
CA ALA A 209 -17.00 -1.44 1.15
C ALA A 209 -16.59 0.03 1.45
N PRO A 210 -16.70 0.49 2.72
CA PRO A 210 -16.27 1.83 3.10
C PRO A 210 -14.73 1.93 3.03
N ARG A 211 -14.21 2.33 1.86
CA ARG A 211 -12.81 2.69 1.63
C ARG A 211 -12.68 4.19 1.38
N VAL A 212 -11.62 4.80 1.90
CA VAL A 212 -11.31 6.20 1.64
C VAL A 212 -10.97 6.36 0.14
N PRO A 213 -11.51 7.37 -0.53
CA PRO A 213 -11.39 7.52 -1.97
C PRO A 213 -10.05 8.17 -2.35
N LEU A 214 -8.93 7.58 -1.95
CA LEU A 214 -7.59 8.09 -2.24
C LEU A 214 -6.88 7.17 -3.21
N GLU A 215 -6.17 7.76 -4.17
CA GLU A 215 -5.18 7.04 -4.97
C GLU A 215 -3.82 7.71 -4.86
N PHE A 216 -2.80 6.87 -5.02
CA PHE A 216 -1.41 7.25 -4.92
C PHE A 216 -0.65 6.70 -6.12
N PHE A 217 0.18 7.52 -6.75
CA PHE A 217 1.02 7.07 -7.84
C PHE A 217 2.34 7.83 -7.92
N VAL A 218 3.35 7.18 -8.49
CA VAL A 218 4.68 7.75 -8.68
C VAL A 218 5.02 7.78 -10.16
N SER A 219 5.45 8.94 -10.64
CA SER A 219 5.89 9.16 -12.01
C SER A 219 7.26 9.84 -12.04
N HIS A 220 7.76 10.18 -13.21
CA HIS A 220 9.00 10.94 -13.37
C HIS A 220 8.76 12.16 -14.26
N VAL A 221 9.34 13.32 -13.93
CA VAL A 221 9.11 14.59 -14.63
C VAL A 221 9.40 14.51 -16.13
N GLU A 222 10.46 13.80 -16.49
CA GLU A 222 10.92 13.65 -17.88
C GLU A 222 10.45 12.37 -18.58
N ASP A 223 9.67 11.50 -17.90
CA ASP A 223 9.26 10.21 -18.47
C ASP A 223 7.75 10.17 -18.72
N ARG A 224 7.35 9.56 -19.85
CA ARG A 224 5.94 9.27 -20.18
C ARG A 224 5.56 7.82 -19.89
N PHE A 225 6.45 7.05 -19.28
CA PHE A 225 6.15 5.69 -18.80
C PHE A 225 4.93 5.69 -17.89
N PRO A 226 4.11 4.61 -17.90
CA PRO A 226 3.00 4.48 -16.98
C PRO A 226 3.49 4.68 -15.54
N PRO A 227 2.75 5.45 -14.73
CA PRO A 227 3.12 5.67 -13.35
C PRO A 227 3.00 4.36 -12.55
N LEU A 228 3.82 4.22 -11.52
CA LEU A 228 3.66 3.19 -10.50
C LEU A 228 2.38 3.51 -9.71
N GLY A 229 1.39 2.62 -9.72
CA GLY A 229 0.30 2.64 -8.74
C GLY A 229 0.88 2.25 -7.37
N ALA A 230 0.90 3.19 -6.44
CA ALA A 230 1.55 3.03 -5.14
C ALA A 230 0.53 2.67 -4.06
N GLY A 231 -0.14 1.53 -4.24
CA GLY A 231 -1.12 1.04 -3.26
C GLY A 231 -0.49 0.89 -1.86
N PRO A 232 -1.24 1.11 -0.77
CA PRO A 232 -0.68 1.10 0.58
C PRO A 232 0.13 -0.17 0.90
N ASP A 233 -0.42 -1.35 0.60
CA ASP A 233 0.25 -2.63 0.84
C ASP A 233 1.42 -2.91 -0.11
N THR A 234 1.51 -2.20 -1.24
CA THR A 234 2.71 -2.26 -2.10
C THR A 234 3.90 -1.62 -1.41
N ILE A 235 3.64 -0.56 -0.62
CA ILE A 235 4.65 0.19 0.11
C ILE A 235 5.01 -0.51 1.42
N CYS A 236 4.00 -0.90 2.19
CA CYS A 236 4.15 -1.58 3.47
C CYS A 236 2.91 -2.45 3.73
N VAL A 237 3.09 -3.77 3.81
CA VAL A 237 1.99 -4.70 4.06
C VAL A 237 1.25 -4.36 5.35
N GLY A 238 -0.08 -4.33 5.27
CA GLY A 238 -1.00 -3.95 6.36
C GLY A 238 -1.40 -2.48 6.36
N ALA A 239 -0.75 -1.62 5.55
CA ALA A 239 -1.15 -0.22 5.42
C ALA A 239 -2.53 -0.04 4.80
N GLU A 240 -3.00 -1.00 3.99
CA GLU A 240 -4.35 -1.01 3.42
C GLU A 240 -5.45 -1.00 4.48
N CYS A 241 -5.16 -1.44 5.72
CA CYS A 241 -6.12 -1.37 6.83
C CYS A 241 -6.55 0.06 7.18
N TYR A 242 -5.74 1.08 6.88
CA TYR A 242 -6.12 2.49 7.05
C TYR A 242 -7.12 2.97 6.00
N ALA A 243 -7.15 2.34 4.81
CA ALA A 243 -8.09 2.73 3.79
C ALA A 243 -9.52 2.37 4.16
N ARG A 244 -9.72 1.31 4.95
CA ARG A 244 -11.03 0.86 5.41
C ARG A 244 -11.46 1.67 6.64
N PHE A 245 -12.77 1.88 6.81
CA PHE A 245 -13.29 2.57 7.99
C PHE A 245 -14.71 2.13 8.34
N ARG A 246 -15.11 2.28 9.61
CA ARG A 246 -16.49 2.04 10.08
C ARG A 246 -17.22 3.30 10.56
N SER A 247 -16.49 4.39 10.78
CA SER A 247 -17.03 5.67 11.22
C SER A 247 -16.42 6.82 10.41
N PRO A 248 -17.09 7.98 10.31
CA PRO A 248 -16.51 9.17 9.69
C PRO A 248 -15.17 9.56 10.31
N GLU A 249 -15.01 9.44 11.64
CA GLU A 249 -13.77 9.79 12.32
C GLU A 249 -12.62 8.86 11.92
N ASN A 250 -12.86 7.56 11.80
CA ASN A 250 -11.86 6.61 11.32
C ASN A 250 -11.55 6.80 9.84
N ALA A 251 -12.52 7.31 9.07
CA ALA A 251 -12.31 7.67 7.68
C ALA A 251 -11.39 8.90 7.55
N ILE A 252 -11.60 9.93 8.37
CA ILE A 252 -10.71 11.10 8.47
C ILE A 252 -9.31 10.67 8.90
N TYR A 253 -9.22 9.81 9.91
CA TYR A 253 -7.94 9.27 10.36
C TYR A 253 -7.26 8.41 9.29
N GLY A 254 -8.02 7.61 8.54
CA GLY A 254 -7.52 6.84 7.40
C GLY A 254 -6.93 7.72 6.30
N ILE A 255 -7.59 8.84 5.96
CA ILE A 255 -7.04 9.83 5.03
C ILE A 255 -5.72 10.39 5.56
N TYR A 256 -5.70 10.82 6.82
CA TYR A 256 -4.49 11.35 7.47
C TYR A 256 -3.34 10.33 7.44
N ALA A 257 -3.60 9.10 7.85
CA ALA A 257 -2.61 8.03 7.92
C ALA A 257 -2.06 7.67 6.55
N LEU A 258 -2.92 7.49 5.54
CA LEU A 258 -2.46 7.11 4.20
C LEU A 258 -1.61 8.19 3.53
N ILE A 259 -1.95 9.48 3.70
CA ILE A 259 -1.12 10.58 3.19
C ILE A 259 0.25 10.56 3.88
N ASN A 260 0.29 10.37 5.21
CA ASN A 260 1.55 10.30 5.94
C ASN A 260 2.38 9.06 5.60
N ILE A 261 1.74 7.92 5.32
CA ILE A 261 2.40 6.69 4.86
C ILE A 261 2.98 6.91 3.46
N PHE A 262 2.27 7.61 2.58
CA PHE A 262 2.79 7.94 1.26
C PHE A 262 3.93 8.97 1.33
N ASP A 263 3.87 9.93 2.26
CA ASP A 263 4.99 10.82 2.56
C ASP A 263 6.19 10.05 3.17
N ALA A 264 5.94 9.01 3.97
CA ALA A 264 6.96 8.11 4.47
C ALA A 264 7.68 7.39 3.31
N PHE A 265 6.92 6.92 2.33
CA PHE A 265 7.47 6.34 1.12
C PHE A 265 8.33 7.35 0.35
N TYR A 266 7.85 8.58 0.17
CA TYR A 266 8.63 9.67 -0.43
C TYR A 266 9.97 9.88 0.27
N SER A 267 9.98 9.95 1.61
CA SER A 267 11.21 10.19 2.38
C SER A 267 12.29 9.11 2.25
N THR A 268 11.96 7.93 1.69
CA THR A 268 12.94 6.85 1.46
C THR A 268 13.66 6.94 0.10
N PHE A 269 13.40 8.00 -0.67
CA PHE A 269 14.14 8.35 -1.89
C PHE A 269 15.01 9.60 -1.73
N GLU A 270 14.91 10.29 -0.59
CA GLU A 270 15.68 11.49 -0.24
C GLU A 270 16.93 11.13 0.58
#